data_AF-A0A1G8D292-F1
#
_entry.id   AF-A0A1G8D292-F1
#
_cell.length_a   1.000
_cell.length_b   1.000
_cell.length_c   1.000
_cell.angle_alpha   90.00
_cell.angle_beta   90.00
_cell.angle_gamma   90.00
#
_symmetry.space_group_name_H-M   'P 1'
#
loop_
_entity.id
_entity.type
_entity.pdbx_description
1 polymer ?
#
loop_
_entity_poly.entity_id
_entity_poly.type
_entity_poly.pdbx_seq_one_letter_code
_entity_poly.pdbx_strand_id
1 'polypeptide(L)' 'MIIAGAIRALQSDITRINVNLNIIAKQIGVPDTVTNELKILISEGKKIEAIKKYRMVTGLGLIEAKEYVDSLCVKKC' A
#
# COMPACT_ATOMS: atom_id res chain seq x y z
N MET A 1 -14.07 16.34 -24.86
CA MET A 1 -12.61 16.58 -24.81
C MET A 1 -11.89 15.22 -24.82
N ILE A 2 -11.08 14.93 -25.83
CA ILE A 2 -10.46 13.61 -26.07
C ILE A 2 -9.58 13.14 -24.90
N ILE A 3 -8.94 14.10 -24.21
CA ILE A 3 -8.08 13.85 -23.04
C ILE A 3 -8.83 13.11 -21.92
N ALA A 4 -10.08 13.48 -21.63
CA ALA A 4 -10.87 12.81 -20.58
C ALA A 4 -11.22 11.36 -20.96
N GLY A 5 -11.37 11.06 -22.24
CA GLY A 5 -11.59 9.69 -22.73
C GLY A 5 -10.35 8.81 -22.53
N ALA A 6 -9.18 9.33 -22.91
CA ALA A 6 -7.90 8.63 -22.74
C ALA A 6 -7.57 8.38 -21.26
N ILE A 7 -7.83 9.35 -20.38
CA ILE A 7 -7.64 9.20 -18.93
C ILE A 7 -8.53 8.08 -18.37
N ARG A 8 -9.81 8.01 -18.77
CA ARG A 8 -10.72 6.95 -18.32
C ARG A 8 -10.28 5.56 -18.77
N ALA A 9 -9.77 5.44 -20.00
CA ALA A 9 -9.23 4.18 -20.51
C ALA A 9 -8.02 3.73 -19.66
N LEU A 10 -7.07 4.64 -19.42
CA LEU A 10 -5.90 4.36 -18.57
C LEU A 10 -6.29 3.98 -17.14
N GLN A 11 -7.28 4.65 -16.53
CA GLN A 11 -7.79 4.29 -15.21
C GLN A 11 -8.40 2.88 -15.17
N SER A 12 -9.10 2.48 -16.24
CA SER A 12 -9.66 1.13 -16.36
C SER A 12 -8.56 0.06 -16.46
N ASP A 13 -7.53 0.34 -17.27
CA ASP A 13 -6.39 -0.57 -17.43
C ASP A 13 -5.58 -0.70 -16.14
N ILE A 14 -5.33 0.39 -15.43
CA ILE A 14 -4.68 0.37 -14.09
C ILE A 14 -5.48 -0.50 -13.12
N THR A 15 -6.82 -0.37 -13.13
CA THR A 15 -7.68 -1.16 -12.25
C THR A 15 -7.58 -2.66 -12.56
N ARG A 16 -7.60 -3.03 -13.85
CA ARG A 16 -7.43 -4.43 -14.27
C ARG A 16 -6.06 -4.99 -13.89
N ILE A 17 -5.01 -4.21 -14.07
CA ILE A 17 -3.64 -4.60 -13.68
C ILE A 17 -3.58 -4.87 -12.17
N ASN A 18 -4.12 -3.97 -11.34
CA ASN A 18 -4.13 -4.14 -9.89
C ASN A 18 -4.90 -5.40 -9.45
N VAL A 19 -6.01 -5.73 -10.10
CA VAL A 19 -6.77 -6.96 -9.82
C VAL A 19 -5.93 -8.20 -10.14
N ASN A 20 -5.30 -8.25 -11.31
CA ASN A 20 -4.47 -9.38 -11.72
C ASN A 20 -3.26 -9.55 -10.79
N LEU A 21 -2.61 -8.45 -10.40
CA LEU A 21 -1.50 -8.47 -9.44
C LEU A 21 -1.93 -9.07 -8.10
N ASN A 22 -3.11 -8.72 -7.60
CA ASN A 22 -3.64 -9.29 -6.35
C ASN A 22 -3.94 -10.79 -6.46
N ILE A 23 -4.47 -11.25 -7.61
CA ILE A 23 -4.72 -12.68 -7.85
C ILE A 23 -3.41 -13.47 -7.85
N ILE A 24 -2.38 -12.95 -8.54
CA ILE A 24 -1.06 -13.59 -8.62
C ILE A 24 -0.39 -13.59 -7.24
N ALA A 25 -0.42 -12.47 -6.51
CA ALA A 25 0.11 -12.38 -5.15
C ALA A 25 -0.51 -13.44 -4.22
N LYS A 26 -1.83 -13.64 -4.32
CA LYS A 26 -2.57 -14.64 -3.54
C LYS A 26 -2.23 -16.08 -3.93
N GLN A 27 -2.04 -16.37 -5.22
CA GLN A 27 -1.67 -17.71 -5.70
C GLN A 27 -0.23 -18.08 -5.38
N ILE A 28 0.70 -17.13 -5.45
CA ILE A 28 2.12 -17.33 -5.15
C ILE A 28 2.38 -17.29 -3.65
N GLY A 29 1.40 -16.87 -2.83
CA GLY A 29 1.55 -16.77 -1.39
C GLY A 29 2.63 -15.76 -1.00
N VAL A 30 2.76 -14.67 -1.77
CA VAL A 30 3.69 -13.59 -1.45
C VAL A 30 3.27 -13.04 -0.09
N PRO A 31 4.09 -13.19 0.96
CA PRO A 31 3.75 -12.65 2.25
C PRO A 31 3.79 -11.13 2.13
N ASP A 32 2.82 -10.45 2.74
CA ASP A 32 2.89 -9.00 2.97
C ASP A 32 3.96 -8.72 4.03
N THR A 33 5.23 -9.01 3.71
CA THR A 33 6.39 -8.91 4.60
C THR A 33 6.50 -7.51 5.19
N VAL A 34 6.28 -6.52 4.33
CA VAL A 34 6.22 -5.10 4.68
C VAL A 34 5.12 -4.86 5.73
N THR A 35 3.92 -5.39 5.52
CA THR A 35 2.80 -5.20 6.45
C THR A 35 3.03 -5.89 7.80
N ASN A 36 3.67 -7.06 7.82
CA ASN A 36 3.97 -7.76 9.08
C ASN A 36 5.02 -7.03 9.91
N GLU A 37 6.13 -6.59 9.29
CA GLU A 37 7.15 -5.79 9.98
C GLU A 37 6.59 -4.45 10.48
N LEU A 38 5.72 -3.83 9.69
CA LEU A 38 5.02 -2.61 10.11
C LEU A 38 4.11 -2.84 11.31
N LYS A 39 3.35 -3.94 11.33
CA LYS A 39 2.49 -4.30 12.48
C LYS A 39 3.30 -4.47 13.76
N ILE A 40 4.48 -5.10 13.69
CA ILE A 40 5.39 -5.26 14.84
C ILE A 40 5.82 -3.88 15.35
N LEU A 41 6.32 -3.01 14.47
CA LEU A 41 6.73 -1.65 14.83
C LEU A 41 5.59 -0.81 15.42
N ILE A 42 4.37 -0.95 14.87
CA ILE A 42 3.17 -0.29 15.40
C ILE A 42 2.82 -0.83 16.79
N SER A 43 2.88 -2.16 17.01
CA SER A 43 2.60 -2.76 18.33
C SER A 43 3.62 -2.37 19.40
N GLU A 44 4.86 -2.09 19.00
CA GLU A 44 5.92 -1.59 19.88
C GLU A 44 5.83 -0.06 20.13
N GLY A 45 4.83 0.63 19.57
CA GLY A 45 4.68 2.07 19.66
C GLY A 45 5.66 2.87 18.79
N LYS A 46 6.47 2.21 17.96
CA LYS A 46 7.49 2.80 17.08
C LYS A 46 6.91 3.30 15.76
N LYS A 47 5.87 4.13 15.85
CA LYS A 47 5.10 4.62 14.69
C LYS A 47 5.94 5.39 13.67
N ILE A 48 6.88 6.22 14.14
CA ILE A 48 7.77 7.00 13.26
C ILE A 48 8.67 6.07 12.45
N GLU A 49 9.17 5.00 13.07
CA GLU A 49 10.01 4.01 12.41
C GLU A 49 9.22 3.20 11.37
N ALA A 50 7.96 2.85 11.68
CA ALA A 50 7.04 2.24 10.73
C ALA A 50 6.81 3.12 9.49
N ILE A 51 6.56 4.43 9.68
CA ILE A 51 6.39 5.39 8.59
C ILE A 51 7.68 5.50 7.76
N LYS A 52 8.83 5.63 8.41
CA LYS A 52 10.13 5.71 7.72
C LYS A 52 10.38 4.47 6.87
N LYS A 53 10.14 3.28 7.42
CA LYS A 53 10.34 2.01 6.71
C LYS A 53 9.39 1.86 5.53
N TYR A 54 8.11 2.18 5.71
CA TYR A 54 7.14 2.12 4.63
C TYR A 54 7.52 3.05 3.47
N ARG A 55 8.00 4.26 3.75
CA ARG A 55 8.52 5.18 2.73
C ARG A 55 9.73 4.62 1.98
N MET A 56 10.66 3.99 2.69
CA MET A 56 11.85 3.41 2.06
C MET A 56 11.50 2.27 1.10
N VAL A 57 10.49 1.47 1.41
CA VAL A 57 10.09 0.33 0.59
C VAL A 57 9.20 0.76 -0.59
N THR A 58 8.29 1.70 -0.37
CA THR A 58 7.28 2.08 -1.38
C THR A 58 7.65 3.31 -2.21
N GLY A 59 8.61 4.11 -1.74
CA GLY A 59 8.96 5.40 -2.37
C GLY A 59 7.91 6.50 -2.17
N LEU A 60 6.85 6.25 -1.39
CA LEU A 60 5.76 7.20 -1.17
C LEU A 60 6.20 8.42 -0.35
N GLY A 61 5.46 9.50 -0.53
CA GLY A 61 5.57 10.73 0.24
C GLY A 61 5.27 10.52 1.72
N LEU A 62 5.66 11.49 2.55
CA LEU A 62 5.48 11.40 4.00
C LEU A 62 4.00 11.31 4.41
N ILE A 63 3.13 12.04 3.70
CA ILE A 63 1.68 12.06 3.97
C ILE A 63 1.07 10.69 3.68
N GLU A 64 1.26 10.19 2.45
CA GLU A 64 0.72 8.89 2.00
C GLU A 64 1.19 7.74 2.88
N ALA A 65 2.47 7.78 3.28
CA ALA A 65 3.01 6.78 4.20
C ALA A 65 2.39 6.87 5.59
N LYS A 66 2.21 8.08 6.11
CA LYS A 66 1.54 8.29 7.40
C LYS A 66 0.11 7.80 7.37
N GLU A 67 -0.65 8.12 6.33
CA GLU A 67 -2.05 7.69 6.16
C GLU A 67 -2.17 6.16 6.13
N TYR A 68 -1.26 5.49 5.41
CA TYR A 68 -1.23 4.04 5.39
C TYR A 68 -0.94 3.45 6.78
N VAL A 69 0.11 3.93 7.47
CA VAL A 69 0.46 3.47 8.83
C VAL A 69 -0.66 3.75 9.83
N ASP A 70 -1.31 4.91 9.72
CA ASP A 70 -2.47 5.27 10.54
C ASP A 70 -3.63 4.28 10.30
N SER A 71 -3.90 3.91 9.05
CA SER A 71 -4.95 2.94 8.69
C SER A 71 -4.71 1.54 9.28
N LEU A 72 -3.44 1.14 9.41
CA LEU A 72 -3.06 -0.12 10.05
C LEU A 72 -3.26 -0.09 11.57
N CYS A 73 -3.13 1.09 12.18
CA CYS A 73 -3.31 1.28 13.62
C CYS A 73 -4.80 1.36 14.03
N VAL A 74 -5.68 1.81 13.12
CA VAL A 74 -7.14 1.91 13.36
C VAL A 74 -7.82 0.54 13.29
N LYS A 75 -7.29 -0.39 12.49
CA LYS A 75 -7.68 -1.80 12.56
C LYS A 75 -7.07 -2.43 13.82
N LYS A 76 -7.64 -2.13 14.98
CA LYS A 76 -7.32 -2.88 16.21
C LYS A 76 -7.69 -4.36 15.99
N CYS A 77 -6.73 -5.23 16.28
CA CYS A 77 -6.95 -6.62 16.65
C CYS A 77 -7.90 -6.72 17.84
#